data_AF-A0A3M5T5Y0-F1
#
_entry.id   AF-A0A3M5T5Y0-F1
#
_cell.length_a   1.000
_cell.length_b   1.000
_cell.length_c   1.000
_cell.angle_alpha   90.00
_cell.angle_beta   90.00
_cell.angle_gamma   90.00
#
_symmetry.space_group_name_H-M   'P 1'
#
loop_
_entity.id
_entity.type
_entity.pdbx_description
1 polymer ?
#
loop_
_entity_poly.entity_id
_entity_poly.type
_entity_poly.pdbx_seq_one_letter_code
_entity_poly.pdbx_strand_id
1 'polypeptide(L)'
;MLAFHAALFELCTNDPRSPFRVLVFDTPRQQEIHWEDLDAYIKALKAVALRNNAQIIFSTTSYQYSINDKTDKEWLPKFAGSEQPMYLGGADQPLIDAVP
;
A
#
# COMPACT_ATOMS: atom_id res chain seq x y z
N MET A 1 11.55 -3.54 -13.32
CA MET A 1 12.01 -2.87 -12.07
C MET A 1 11.40 -3.45 -10.80
N LEU A 2 10.15 -3.92 -10.78
CA LEU A 2 9.49 -4.43 -9.55
C LEU A 2 10.22 -5.60 -8.88
N ALA A 3 10.72 -6.57 -9.65
CA ALA A 3 11.46 -7.71 -9.10
C ALA A 3 12.73 -7.30 -8.33
N PHE A 4 13.42 -6.25 -8.78
CA PHE A 4 14.62 -5.75 -8.10
C PHE A 4 14.27 -5.18 -6.72
N HIS A 5 13.22 -4.35 -6.63
CA HIS A 5 12.75 -3.80 -5.36
C HIS A 5 12.30 -4.89 -4.39
N ALA A 6 11.63 -5.93 -4.90
CA ALA A 6 11.23 -7.08 -4.07
C ALA A 6 12.44 -7.85 -3.54
N ALA A 7 13.43 -8.14 -4.40
CA ALA A 7 14.65 -8.83 -4.00
C ALA A 7 15.47 -8.02 -2.98
N LEU A 8 15.60 -6.71 -3.19
CA LEU A 8 16.27 -5.82 -2.25
C LEU A 8 15.53 -5.77 -0.91
N PHE A 9 14.20 -5.65 -0.93
CA PHE A 9 13.38 -5.66 0.28
C PHE A 9 13.53 -6.98 1.05
N GLU A 10 13.45 -8.12 0.37
CA GLU A 10 13.66 -9.43 0.99
C GLU A 10 15.05 -9.52 1.62
N LEU A 11 16.10 -9.13 0.90
CA LEU A 11 17.47 -9.14 1.40
C LEU A 11 17.63 -8.26 2.65
N CYS A 12 17.12 -7.02 2.60
CA CYS A 12 17.20 -6.08 3.71
C CYS A 12 16.36 -6.52 4.93
N THR A 13 15.26 -7.24 4.70
CA THR A 13 14.37 -7.70 5.77
C THR A 13 14.76 -9.05 6.36
N ASN A 14 15.63 -9.82 5.68
CA ASN A 14 16.05 -11.14 6.11
C ASN A 14 16.92 -11.13 7.40
N ASP A 15 17.72 -10.08 7.66
CA ASP A 15 18.41 -9.94 8.95
C ASP A 15 17.46 -9.28 9.97
N PRO A 16 17.08 -9.95 11.07
CA PRO A 16 16.21 -9.41 12.13
C PRO A 16 16.71 -8.10 12.76
N ARG A 17 18.01 -7.80 12.70
CA ARG A 17 18.62 -6.58 13.24
C ARG A 17 18.63 -5.41 12.26
N SER A 18 18.32 -5.65 11.00
CA SER A 18 18.25 -4.59 10.00
C SER A 18 17.13 -3.60 10.38
N PRO A 19 17.42 -2.29 10.40
CA PRO A 19 16.41 -1.28 10.70
C PRO A 19 15.44 -1.08 9.54
N PHE A 20 15.76 -1.60 8.35
CA PHE A 20 14.91 -1.47 7.17
C PHE A 20 13.76 -2.47 7.24
N ARG A 21 12.55 -1.96 7.50
CA ARG A 21 11.34 -2.76 7.69
C ARG A 21 10.12 -2.22 6.98
N VAL A 22 10.21 -1.06 6.34
CA VAL A 22 9.07 -0.45 5.68
C VAL A 22 9.44 -0.17 4.23
N LEU A 23 8.58 -0.62 3.32
CA LEU A 23 8.66 -0.30 1.90
C LEU A 23 7.40 0.44 1.49
N VAL A 24 7.57 1.59 0.84
CA VAL A 24 6.46 2.37 0.28
C VAL A 24 6.53 2.28 -1.22
N PHE A 25 5.49 1.74 -1.83
CA PHE A 25 5.28 1.73 -3.26
C PHE A 25 4.21 2.74 -3.62
N ASP A 26 4.62 3.80 -4.30
CA ASP A 26 3.71 4.53 -5.17
C ASP A 26 3.56 3.69 -6.45
N THR A 27 2.33 3.30 -6.80
CA THR A 27 2.16 2.35 -7.92
C THR A 27 2.80 2.93 -9.18
N PRO A 28 3.74 2.21 -9.81
CA PRO A 28 4.29 2.65 -11.08
C PRO A 28 3.13 2.72 -12.07
N ARG A 29 3.05 3.82 -12.84
CA ARG A 29 1.97 4.11 -13.79
C ARG A 29 1.44 2.81 -14.41
N GLN A 30 0.21 2.49 -14.07
CA GLN A 30 -0.43 1.19 -14.32
C GLN A 30 -0.62 0.83 -15.81
N GLN A 31 -0.07 1.62 -16.72
CA GLN A 31 -0.22 1.47 -18.16
C GLN A 31 0.55 0.25 -18.70
N GLU A 32 1.54 -0.27 -17.96
CA GLU A 32 2.43 -1.34 -18.44
C GLU A 32 2.22 -2.72 -17.79
N ILE A 33 1.43 -2.84 -16.71
CA ILE A 33 1.30 -4.09 -15.94
C ILE A 33 -0.16 -4.51 -15.87
N HIS A 34 -0.46 -5.74 -16.29
CA HIS A 34 -1.80 -6.32 -16.15
C HIS A 34 -2.19 -6.46 -14.68
N TRP A 35 -3.47 -6.27 -14.37
CA TRP A 35 -3.97 -6.31 -12.98
C TRP A 35 -3.69 -7.62 -12.26
N GLU A 36 -3.71 -8.73 -13.00
CA GLU A 36 -3.41 -10.07 -12.47
C GLU A 36 -1.95 -10.18 -12.02
N ASP A 37 -1.01 -9.65 -12.81
CA ASP A 37 0.41 -9.65 -12.47
C ASP A 37 0.70 -8.72 -11.28
N LEU A 38 0.03 -7.56 -11.21
CA LEU A 38 0.15 -6.64 -10.09
C LEU A 38 -0.38 -7.27 -8.80
N ASP A 39 -1.53 -7.95 -8.86
CA ASP A 39 -2.12 -8.69 -7.74
C ASP A 39 -1.18 -9.79 -7.23
N ALA A 40 -0.65 -10.60 -8.15
CA ALA A 40 0.31 -11.65 -7.81
C ALA A 40 1.57 -11.08 -7.16
N TYR A 41 2.08 -9.96 -7.68
CA TYR A 41 3.23 -9.27 -7.12
C TYR A 41 2.98 -8.75 -5.69
N ILE A 42 1.84 -8.07 -5.46
CA ILE A 42 1.45 -7.57 -4.14
C ILE A 42 1.31 -8.72 -3.14
N LYS A 43 0.68 -9.84 -3.54
CA LYS A 43 0.54 -11.03 -2.70
C LYS A 43 1.88 -11.65 -2.33
N ALA A 44 2.81 -11.76 -3.28
CA ALA A 44 4.15 -12.28 -3.03
C ALA A 44 4.93 -11.38 -2.05
N LEU A 45 4.89 -10.07 -2.25
CA LEU A 45 5.50 -9.10 -1.35
C LEU A 45 4.92 -9.13 0.06
N LYS A 46 3.59 -9.24 0.18
CA LYS A 46 2.91 -9.40 1.46
C LYS A 46 3.42 -10.63 2.22
N ALA A 47 3.61 -11.76 1.54
CA ALA A 47 4.15 -12.97 2.17
C ALA A 47 5.56 -12.75 2.73
N VAL A 48 6.43 -12.05 2.00
CA VAL A 48 7.77 -11.66 2.47
C VAL A 48 7.67 -10.76 3.71
N ALA A 49 6.80 -9.76 3.68
CA ALA A 49 6.60 -8.82 4.78
C ALA A 49 6.16 -9.51 6.07
N LEU A 50 5.15 -10.39 5.97
CA LEU A 50 4.65 -11.17 7.11
C LEU A 50 5.73 -12.07 7.71
N ARG A 51 6.50 -12.76 6.86
CA ARG A 51 7.58 -13.66 7.30
C ARG A 51 8.71 -12.92 8.01
N ASN A 52 9.04 -11.72 7.55
CA ASN A 52 10.22 -10.97 8.01
C ASN A 52 9.88 -9.85 9.01
N ASN A 53 8.65 -9.82 9.56
CA ASN A 53 8.15 -8.77 10.44
C ASN A 53 8.39 -7.36 9.88
N ALA A 54 7.97 -7.17 8.63
CA ALA A 54 8.10 -5.93 7.88
C ALA A 54 6.72 -5.44 7.41
N GLN A 55 6.67 -4.19 6.97
CA GLN A 55 5.46 -3.52 6.49
C GLN A 55 5.67 -3.04 5.05
N ILE A 56 4.62 -3.15 4.26
CA ILE A 56 4.58 -2.59 2.91
C ILE A 56 3.34 -1.70 2.81
N ILE A 57 3.52 -0.52 2.24
CA ILE A 57 2.46 0.44 1.97
C ILE A 57 2.36 0.58 0.46
N PHE A 58 1.17 0.30 -0.09
CA PHE A 58 0.87 0.51 -1.49
C PHE A 58 -0.04 1.73 -1.63
N SER A 59 0.34 2.67 -2.49
CA SER A 59 -0.56 3.70 -3.00
C SER A 59 -1.04 3.28 -4.38
N THR A 60 -2.35 3.11 -4.55
CA THR A 60 -2.96 2.64 -5.80
C THR A 60 -4.07 3.61 -6.25
N THR A 61 -4.21 3.82 -7.57
CA THR A 61 -5.25 4.70 -8.15
C THR A 61 -6.38 3.94 -8.83
N SER A 62 -6.10 2.77 -9.43
CA SER A 62 -7.11 2.03 -10.22
C SER A 62 -7.17 0.53 -9.91
N TYR A 63 -6.35 0.06 -8.98
CA TYR A 63 -6.35 -1.33 -8.54
C TYR A 63 -6.78 -1.39 -7.07
N GLN A 64 -7.86 -2.13 -6.79
CA GLN A 64 -8.34 -2.36 -5.44
C GLN A 64 -7.89 -3.74 -4.97
N TYR A 65 -7.01 -3.75 -3.98
CA TYR A 65 -6.52 -4.99 -3.38
C TYR A 65 -7.59 -5.58 -2.46
N SER A 66 -7.78 -6.90 -2.50
CA SER A 66 -8.64 -7.59 -1.52
C SER A 66 -7.92 -7.69 -0.18
N ILE A 67 -8.29 -6.83 0.77
CA ILE A 67 -7.67 -6.78 2.10
C ILE A 67 -8.04 -7.98 2.97
N ASN A 68 -7.13 -8.35 3.87
CA ASN A 68 -7.38 -9.24 4.99
C ASN A 68 -7.39 -8.42 6.29
N ASP A 69 -8.54 -8.33 6.95
CA ASP A 69 -8.75 -7.50 8.14
C ASP A 69 -7.83 -7.82 9.33
N LYS A 70 -7.19 -8.99 9.34
CA LYS A 70 -6.25 -9.39 10.40
C LYS A 70 -4.83 -8.88 10.17
N THR A 71 -4.44 -8.64 8.92
CA THR A 71 -3.04 -8.34 8.55
C THR A 71 -2.89 -7.01 7.85
N ASP A 72 -3.98 -6.50 7.27
CA ASP A 72 -3.95 -5.37 6.35
C ASP A 72 -4.83 -4.24 6.88
N LYS A 73 -4.52 -3.03 6.41
CA LYS A 73 -5.35 -1.86 6.67
C LYS A 73 -5.48 -1.08 5.38
N GLU A 74 -6.71 -0.83 4.96
CA GLU A 74 -7.00 0.09 3.88
C GLU A 74 -7.17 1.50 4.46
N TRP A 75 -6.54 2.48 3.81
CA TRP A 75 -6.80 3.88 4.06
C TRP A 75 -7.50 4.47 2.85
N LEU A 76 -8.74 4.88 3.05
CA LEU A 76 -9.52 5.65 2.09
C LEU A 76 -9.50 7.13 2.48
N PRO A 77 -9.57 8.06 1.51
CA PRO A 77 -9.67 9.48 1.80
C PRO A 77 -10.97 9.77 2.55
N LYS A 78 -10.88 10.51 3.66
CA LYS A 78 -12.01 10.77 4.56
C LYS A 78 -12.46 12.22 4.58
N PHE A 79 -11.76 13.14 3.94
CA PHE A 79 -12.10 14.57 3.98
C PHE A 79 -12.73 15.03 2.68
N ALA A 80 -13.80 15.81 2.75
CA ALA A 80 -14.43 16.38 1.57
C ALA A 80 -13.53 17.50 1.00
N GLY A 81 -12.75 17.20 -0.06
CA GLY A 81 -11.99 18.19 -0.81
C GLY A 81 -12.85 18.93 -1.83
N SER A 82 -12.30 19.98 -2.44
CA SER A 82 -13.02 20.83 -3.41
C SER A 82 -13.31 20.13 -4.74
N GLU A 83 -12.42 19.25 -5.18
CA GLU A 83 -12.55 18.50 -6.44
C GLU A 83 -12.67 16.99 -6.23
N GLN A 84 -12.00 16.46 -5.20
CA GLN A 84 -11.97 15.03 -4.87
C GLN A 84 -11.79 14.82 -3.36
N PRO A 85 -12.19 13.65 -2.82
CA PRO A 85 -11.87 13.26 -1.45
C PRO A 85 -10.37 13.35 -1.15
N MET A 86 -10.02 13.79 0.06
CA MET A 86 -8.65 13.98 0.50
C MET A 86 -8.33 13.13 1.74
N TYR A 87 -7.07 12.72 1.87
CA TYR A 87 -6.56 11.99 3.04
C TYR A 87 -6.28 12.91 4.23
N LEU A 88 -6.07 14.20 3.98
CA LEU A 88 -5.86 15.25 4.98
C LEU A 88 -6.85 16.37 4.73
N GLY A 89 -7.42 16.95 5.79
CA GLY A 89 -8.35 18.07 5.73
C GLY A 89 -7.93 19.21 6.65
N GLY A 90 -8.49 20.39 6.40
CA GLY A 90 -8.41 21.53 7.32
C GLY A 90 -9.17 21.25 8.62
N ALA A 91 -8.88 22.03 9.67
CA ALA A 91 -9.44 21.83 11.01
C ALA A 91 -10.99 21.80 11.03
N ASP A 92 -11.65 22.53 10.13
CA ASP A 92 -13.12 22.65 10.06
C ASP A 92 -13.75 21.84 8.91
N GLN A 93 -12.98 20.97 8.26
CA GLN A 93 -13.43 20.27 7.06
C GLN A 93 -14.16 18.96 7.43
N PRO A 94 -15.40 18.74 6.95
CA PRO A 94 -16.19 17.60 7.37
C PRO A 94 -15.61 16.27 6.86
N LEU A 95 -15.74 15.23 7.69
CA LEU A 95 -15.44 13.85 7.30
C LEU A 95 -16.56 13.33 6.38
N ILE A 96 -16.19 12.63 5.31
CA ILE A 96 -17.10 12.01 4.33
C ILE A 96 -17.92 10.89 4.98
N ASP A 97 -17.37 10.21 6.00
CA ASP A 97 -18.04 9.17 6.78
C ASP A 97 -19.17 9.69 7.72
N ALA A 98 -19.47 11.00 7.70
CA ALA A 98 -20.49 11.63 8.55
C ALA A 98 -21.87 11.79 7.88
N VAL A 99 -22.08 11.23 6.69
CA VAL A 99 -23.41 11.20 6.05
C VAL A 99 -24.02 9.79 6.17
N PRO A 100 -25.20 9.64 6.80
CA PRO A 100 -25.88 8.36 6.93
C PRO A 100 -26.38 7.79 5.60
#